data_AF-A0A2M7YZD0-F1
#
_entry.id   AF-A0A2M7YZD0-F1
#
_cell.length_a   1.000
_cell.length_b   1.000
_cell.length_c   1.000
_cell.angle_alpha   90.00
_cell.angle_beta   90.00
_cell.angle_gamma   90.00
#
_symmetry.space_group_name_H-M   'P 1'
#
loop_
_entity.id
_entity.type
_entity.pdbx_description
1 polymer ?
#
loop_
_entity_poly.entity_id
_entity_poly.type
_entity_poly.pdbx_seq_one_letter_code
_entity_poly.pdbx_strand_id
1 'polypeptide(L)'
;MGKATAAVLPGIQAHVDWLTQQLTTLDHDLTITIRQSPVWKEQEDLLQSVPGVGPVMSRTVLADLPELGTLTRRQIAALVGVAPFNHDSGTWRGGRTCWGGRAPVRTALYMATLVATRCNPVIRQAYQALCARGKKRKVALVACMRKLLTILNAMLKHRTSWQEHLHSTL
;
A
#
# COMPACT_ATOMS: atom_id res chain seq x y z
N MET A 1 3.13 -33.49 8.44
CA MET A 1 4.15 -32.44 8.25
C MET A 1 5.40 -32.87 9.03
N GLY A 2 6.47 -33.24 8.33
CA GLY A 2 7.71 -33.71 8.96
C GLY A 2 8.40 -32.56 9.70
N LYS A 3 8.64 -32.73 11.01
CA LYS A 3 9.47 -31.80 11.78
C LYS A 3 10.92 -31.97 11.32
N ALA A 4 11.65 -30.87 11.14
CA ALA A 4 13.10 -30.92 10.92
C ALA A 4 13.76 -31.68 12.08
N THR A 5 14.70 -32.56 11.78
CA THR A 5 15.46 -33.32 12.78
C THR A 5 16.22 -32.35 13.71
N ALA A 6 16.31 -32.68 14.99
CA ALA A 6 16.90 -31.80 16.02
C ALA A 6 18.33 -31.33 15.69
N ALA A 7 19.07 -32.09 14.88
CA ALA A 7 20.41 -31.76 14.42
C ALA A 7 20.48 -30.64 13.35
N VAL A 8 19.41 -30.42 12.58
CA VAL A 8 19.41 -29.45 11.45
C VAL A 8 18.87 -28.08 11.87
N LEU A 9 18.09 -28.03 12.96
CA LEU A 9 17.51 -26.80 13.51
C LEU A 9 18.55 -25.68 13.79
N PRO A 10 19.74 -25.96 14.37
CA PRO A 10 20.74 -24.92 14.60
C PRO A 10 21.27 -24.29 13.31
N GLY A 11 21.45 -25.09 12.25
CA GLY A 11 21.92 -24.61 10.96
C GLY A 11 20.90 -23.71 10.27
N ILE A 12 19.61 -24.09 10.33
CA ILE A 12 18.50 -23.27 9.83
C ILE A 12 18.40 -21.96 10.61
N GLN A 13 18.48 -22.02 11.95
CA GLN A 13 18.42 -20.81 12.78
C GLN A 13 19.57 -19.85 12.46
N ALA A 14 20.80 -20.35 12.31
CA ALA A 14 21.95 -19.54 11.92
C ALA A 14 21.74 -18.84 10.56
N HIS A 15 21.09 -19.51 9.59
CA HIS A 15 20.77 -18.89 8.30
C HIS A 15 19.67 -17.83 8.43
N VAL A 16 18.64 -18.07 9.25
CA VAL A 16 17.59 -17.08 9.54
C VAL A 16 18.19 -15.85 10.23
N ASP A 17 19.08 -16.05 11.20
CA ASP A 17 19.72 -14.96 11.92
C ASP A 17 20.62 -14.15 10.98
N TRP A 18 21.40 -14.82 10.13
CA TRP A 18 22.22 -14.16 9.10
C TRP A 18 21.36 -13.35 8.12
N LEU A 19 20.28 -13.93 7.58
CA LEU A 19 19.37 -13.22 6.68
C LEU A 19 18.70 -12.02 7.37
N THR A 20 18.36 -12.17 8.65
CA THR A 20 17.79 -11.09 9.46
C THR A 20 18.81 -9.96 9.64
N GLN A 21 20.08 -10.29 9.87
CA GLN A 21 21.16 -9.31 9.93
C GLN A 21 21.35 -8.59 8.60
N GLN A 22 21.35 -9.32 7.47
CA GLN A 22 21.44 -8.71 6.14
C GLN A 22 20.26 -7.77 5.85
N LEU A 23 19.04 -8.16 6.24
CA LEU A 23 17.87 -7.30 6.15
C LEU A 23 18.06 -6.00 6.96
N THR A 24 18.54 -6.10 8.20
CA THR A 24 18.78 -4.91 9.02
C THR A 24 19.83 -3.96 8.44
N THR A 25 20.90 -4.49 7.85
CA THR A 25 21.92 -3.67 7.18
C THR A 25 21.35 -2.95 5.97
N LEU A 26 20.61 -3.66 5.11
CA LEU A 26 19.98 -3.06 3.93
C LEU A 26 18.93 -2.00 4.29
N ASP A 27 18.13 -2.25 5.33
CA ASP A 27 17.16 -1.26 5.83
C ASP A 27 17.86 0.00 6.36
N HIS A 28 19.04 -0.14 6.96
CA HIS A 28 19.86 0.97 7.42
C HIS A 28 20.40 1.79 6.23
N ASP A 29 20.97 1.13 5.23
CA ASP A 29 21.51 1.78 4.03
C ASP A 29 20.42 2.55 3.27
N LEU A 30 19.25 1.92 3.06
CA LEU A 30 18.09 2.59 2.47
C LEU A 30 17.70 3.83 3.28
N THR A 31 17.71 3.74 4.61
CA THR A 31 17.38 4.87 5.48
C THR A 31 18.40 6.00 5.34
N ILE A 32 19.70 5.70 5.21
CA ILE A 32 20.74 6.71 4.98
C ILE A 32 20.54 7.39 3.62
N THR A 33 20.39 6.61 2.54
CA THR A 33 20.23 7.17 1.19
C THR A 33 18.98 8.04 1.06
N ILE A 34 17.86 7.63 1.67
CA ILE A 34 16.64 8.44 1.68
C ILE A 34 16.86 9.74 2.48
N ARG A 35 17.55 9.67 3.63
CA ARG A 35 17.87 10.85 4.44
C ARG A 35 18.81 11.84 3.75
N GLN A 36 19.63 11.38 2.80
CA GLN A 36 20.51 12.24 2.02
C GLN A 36 19.76 13.09 0.98
N SER A 37 18.52 12.74 0.64
CA SER A 37 17.66 13.52 -0.26
C SER A 37 16.56 14.24 0.53
N PRO A 38 16.64 15.57 0.70
CA PRO A 38 15.65 16.34 1.45
C PRO A 38 14.22 16.17 0.91
N VAL A 39 14.09 16.05 -0.42
CA VAL A 39 12.80 15.87 -1.10
C VAL A 39 12.18 14.53 -0.76
N TRP A 40 12.97 13.45 -0.74
CA TRP A 40 12.46 12.10 -0.46
C TRP A 40 12.04 11.97 0.99
N LYS A 41 12.78 12.60 1.90
CA LYS A 41 12.43 12.67 3.32
C LYS A 41 11.11 13.43 3.54
N GLU A 42 10.94 14.60 2.93
CA GLU A 42 9.69 15.37 3.01
C GLU A 42 8.49 14.54 2.51
N GLN A 43 8.64 13.86 1.38
CA GLN A 43 7.58 13.00 0.83
C GLN A 43 7.31 11.78 1.73
N GLU A 44 8.35 11.16 2.30
CA GLU A 44 8.19 10.05 3.24
C GLU A 44 7.44 10.49 4.51
N ASP A 45 7.80 11.63 5.09
CA ASP A 45 7.17 12.20 6.29
C ASP A 45 5.68 12.53 6.01
N LEU A 46 5.36 13.11 4.84
CA LEU A 46 3.99 13.36 4.42
C LEU A 46 3.18 12.06 4.31
N LEU A 47 3.73 11.02 3.69
CA LEU A 47 3.06 9.73 3.54
C LEU A 47 2.84 9.04 4.90
N GLN A 48 3.86 9.04 5.77
CA GLN A 48 3.79 8.40 7.09
C GLN A 48 2.88 9.16 8.08
N SER A 49 2.52 10.41 7.79
CA SER A 49 1.51 11.13 8.58
C SER A 49 0.12 10.48 8.52
N VAL A 50 -0.15 9.62 7.51
CA VAL A 50 -1.43 8.91 7.36
C VAL A 50 -1.47 7.69 8.29
N PRO A 51 -2.47 7.58 9.19
CA PRO A 51 -2.62 6.39 10.04
C PRO A 51 -2.75 5.12 9.19
N GLY A 52 -1.87 4.14 9.46
CA GLY A 52 -1.80 2.87 8.73
C GLY A 52 -0.79 2.85 7.57
N VAL A 53 -0.15 3.97 7.25
CA VAL A 53 0.98 4.04 6.33
C VAL A 53 2.28 3.96 7.12
N GLY A 54 3.10 2.95 6.82
CA GLY A 54 4.39 2.73 7.47
C GLY A 54 5.57 2.87 6.51
N PRO A 55 6.81 2.76 7.02
CA PRO A 55 8.05 3.02 6.28
C PRO A 55 8.22 2.12 5.06
N VAL A 56 7.87 0.83 5.17
CA VAL A 56 7.95 -0.10 4.04
C VAL A 56 7.06 0.38 2.89
N MET A 57 5.80 0.76 3.19
CA MET A 57 4.89 1.22 2.15
C MET A 57 5.33 2.55 1.56
N SER A 58 5.71 3.53 2.38
CA SER A 58 6.17 4.84 1.89
C SER A 58 7.37 4.67 0.97
N ARG A 59 8.37 3.87 1.36
CA ARG A 59 9.58 3.63 0.57
C ARG A 59 9.29 2.90 -0.73
N THR A 60 8.48 1.83 -0.69
CA THR A 60 8.06 1.11 -1.89
C THR A 60 7.35 2.04 -2.87
N VAL A 61 6.45 2.90 -2.38
CA VAL A 61 5.73 3.85 -3.24
C VAL A 61 6.66 4.92 -3.80
N LEU A 62 7.59 5.47 -3.02
CA LEU A 62 8.53 6.48 -3.51
C LEU A 62 9.51 5.91 -4.54
N ALA A 63 9.94 4.66 -4.38
CA ALA A 63 10.82 3.99 -5.33
C ALA A 63 10.09 3.51 -6.60
N ASP A 64 8.93 2.84 -6.44
CA ASP A 64 8.23 2.16 -7.53
C ASP A 64 7.04 2.96 -8.09
N LEU A 65 6.76 4.17 -7.60
CA LEU A 65 5.65 5.03 -8.07
C LEU A 65 6.04 6.53 -8.11
N PRO A 66 7.04 6.92 -8.91
CA PRO A 66 7.50 8.32 -9.02
C PRO A 66 6.42 9.29 -9.55
N GLU A 67 5.36 8.77 -10.18
CA GLU A 67 4.25 9.55 -10.71
C GLU A 67 3.20 9.93 -9.66
N LEU A 68 3.39 9.49 -8.41
CA LEU A 68 2.48 9.84 -7.31
C LEU A 68 2.50 11.36 -7.06
N GLY A 69 1.33 11.99 -7.09
CA GLY A 69 1.17 13.45 -6.94
C GLY A 69 1.04 14.20 -8.27
N THR A 70 1.41 13.60 -9.40
CA THR A 70 1.28 14.25 -10.72
C THR A 70 0.08 13.74 -11.49
N LEU A 71 -0.23 12.45 -11.38
CA LEU A 71 -1.32 11.81 -12.12
C LEU A 71 -2.70 12.09 -11.55
N THR A 72 -3.72 11.94 -12.39
CA THR A 72 -5.12 11.97 -11.93
C THR A 72 -5.49 10.72 -11.14
N ARG A 73 -6.53 10.82 -10.30
CA ARG A 73 -7.07 9.69 -9.52
C ARG A 73 -7.39 8.44 -10.33
N ARG A 74 -7.74 8.59 -11.62
CA ARG A 74 -8.04 7.46 -12.52
C ARG A 74 -6.76 6.81 -13.06
N GLN A 75 -5.81 7.63 -13.52
CA GLN A 75 -4.53 7.17 -14.06
C GLN A 75 -3.70 6.44 -12.99
N ILE A 76 -3.59 7.01 -11.78
CA ILE A 76 -2.80 6.38 -10.71
C ILE A 76 -3.41 5.05 -10.26
N ALA A 77 -4.75 4.97 -10.16
CA ALA A 77 -5.44 3.74 -9.82
C ALA A 77 -5.28 2.65 -10.88
N ALA A 78 -5.25 3.04 -12.17
CA ALA A 78 -4.97 2.13 -13.27
C ALA A 78 -3.52 1.63 -13.23
N LEU A 79 -2.55 2.54 -13.03
CA LEU A 79 -1.12 2.23 -12.99
C LEU A 79 -0.77 1.24 -11.86
N VAL A 80 -1.35 1.42 -10.67
CA VAL A 80 -1.15 0.49 -9.54
C VAL A 80 -1.97 -0.80 -9.69
N GLY A 81 -2.96 -0.83 -10.58
CA GLY A 81 -3.83 -2.01 -10.79
C GLY A 81 -4.89 -2.18 -9.71
N VAL A 82 -5.44 -1.07 -9.20
CA VAL A 82 -6.57 -1.03 -8.24
C VAL A 82 -7.85 -0.42 -8.86
N ALA A 83 -7.80 -0.06 -10.14
CA ALA A 83 -8.98 0.33 -10.90
C ALA A 83 -9.72 -0.92 -11.40
N PRO A 84 -11.06 -0.99 -11.25
CA PRO A 84 -11.86 -2.04 -11.84
C PRO A 84 -11.97 -1.83 -13.35
N PHE A 85 -11.64 -2.85 -14.14
CA PHE A 85 -11.69 -2.83 -15.59
C PHE A 85 -12.78 -3.78 -16.13
N ASN A 86 -13.19 -3.54 -17.37
CA ASN A 86 -14.23 -4.32 -18.07
C ASN A 86 -13.65 -5.63 -18.57
N HIS A 87 -14.23 -6.75 -18.15
CA HIS A 87 -13.88 -8.07 -18.66
C HIS A 87 -15.03 -8.52 -19.56
N ASP A 88 -15.12 -7.94 -20.76
CA ASP A 88 -16.22 -8.16 -21.71
C ASP A 88 -15.66 -8.73 -23.02
N SER A 89 -16.41 -9.61 -23.68
CA SER A 89 -16.03 -10.19 -24.98
C SER A 89 -17.26 -10.39 -25.86
N GLY A 90 -17.33 -9.68 -27.00
CA GLY A 90 -18.47 -9.77 -27.91
C GLY A 90 -19.80 -9.47 -27.19
N THR A 91 -20.68 -10.47 -27.11
CA THR A 91 -21.98 -10.38 -26.40
C THR A 91 -21.88 -10.62 -24.89
N TRP A 92 -20.75 -11.13 -24.40
CA TRP A 92 -20.56 -11.44 -22.99
C TRP A 92 -20.15 -10.20 -22.18
N ARG A 93 -20.87 -9.95 -21.08
CA ARG A 93 -20.56 -8.90 -20.11
C ARG A 93 -20.13 -9.51 -18.78
N GLY A 94 -18.84 -9.45 -18.47
CA GLY A 94 -18.27 -10.01 -17.26
C GLY A 94 -18.23 -9.04 -16.09
N GLY A 95 -18.06 -9.61 -14.89
CA GLY A 95 -17.84 -8.84 -13.67
C GLY A 95 -16.58 -7.99 -13.76
N ARG A 96 -16.63 -6.77 -13.23
CA ARG A 96 -15.49 -5.86 -13.19
C ARG A 96 -14.46 -6.34 -12.16
N THR A 97 -13.22 -6.49 -12.57
CA THR A 97 -12.11 -6.97 -11.73
C THR A 97 -10.91 -6.02 -11.84
N CYS A 98 -10.02 -6.08 -10.86
CA CYS A 98 -8.75 -5.36 -10.92
C CYS A 98 -7.67 -6.34 -11.38
N TRP A 99 -6.87 -5.97 -12.39
CA TRP A 99 -5.73 -6.76 -12.88
C TRP A 99 -4.62 -5.86 -13.39
N GLY A 100 -3.45 -6.45 -13.69
CA GLY A 100 -2.28 -5.73 -14.21
C GLY A 100 -1.64 -4.81 -13.16
N GLY A 101 -0.98 -3.76 -13.63
CA GLY A 101 -0.36 -2.71 -12.79
C GLY A 101 0.89 -3.15 -12.01
N ARG A 102 1.38 -2.25 -11.15
CA ARG A 102 2.59 -2.47 -10.34
C ARG A 102 2.29 -3.34 -9.10
N ALA A 103 2.56 -4.65 -9.22
CA ALA A 103 2.26 -5.62 -8.17
C ALA A 103 2.97 -5.34 -6.82
N PRO A 104 4.26 -4.95 -6.76
CA PRO A 104 4.93 -4.62 -5.49
C PRO A 104 4.21 -3.49 -4.73
N VAL A 105 3.91 -2.40 -5.44
CA VAL A 105 3.15 -1.26 -4.90
C VAL A 105 1.77 -1.67 -4.40
N ARG A 106 1.05 -2.49 -5.18
CA ARG A 106 -0.28 -2.98 -4.79
C ARG A 106 -0.22 -3.84 -3.52
N THR A 107 0.80 -4.69 -3.37
CA THR A 107 0.99 -5.53 -2.17
C THR A 107 1.27 -4.68 -0.94
N ALA A 108 2.19 -3.71 -1.04
CA ALA A 108 2.48 -2.78 0.04
C ALA A 108 1.24 -1.96 0.44
N LEU A 109 0.51 -1.44 -0.56
CA LEU A 109 -0.73 -0.71 -0.35
C LEU A 109 -1.83 -1.57 0.29
N TYR A 110 -1.90 -2.86 -0.05
CA TYR A 110 -2.85 -3.79 0.56
C TYR A 110 -2.60 -3.93 2.06
N MET A 111 -1.33 -4.12 2.45
CA MET A 111 -0.94 -4.23 3.87
C MET A 111 -1.21 -2.94 4.63
N ALA A 112 -0.85 -1.79 4.06
CA ALA A 112 -1.16 -0.48 4.65
C ALA A 112 -2.68 -0.28 4.81
N THR A 113 -3.47 -0.62 3.80
CA THR A 113 -4.94 -0.49 3.85
C THR A 113 -5.54 -1.42 4.91
N LEU A 114 -5.03 -2.64 5.05
CA LEU A 114 -5.49 -3.58 6.08
C LEU A 114 -5.35 -2.98 7.48
N VAL A 115 -4.21 -2.35 7.77
CA VAL A 115 -3.99 -1.64 9.04
C VAL A 115 -4.86 -0.39 9.13
N ALA A 116 -4.94 0.40 8.05
CA ALA A 116 -5.76 1.61 7.99
C ALA A 116 -7.25 1.34 8.26
N THR A 117 -7.81 0.19 7.88
CA THR A 117 -9.20 -0.16 8.24
C THR A 117 -9.44 -0.27 9.75
N ARG A 118 -8.38 -0.38 10.56
CA ARG A 118 -8.46 -0.48 12.02
C ARG A 118 -8.17 0.86 12.70
N CYS A 119 -7.11 1.55 12.28
CA CYS A 119 -6.62 2.77 12.95
C CYS A 119 -7.00 4.08 12.26
N ASN A 120 -7.30 4.08 10.96
CA ASN A 120 -7.65 5.29 10.23
C ASN A 120 -9.18 5.46 10.18
N PRO A 121 -9.75 6.51 10.82
CA PRO A 121 -11.19 6.67 10.94
C PRO A 121 -11.89 6.80 9.58
N VAL A 122 -11.30 7.54 8.63
CA VAL A 122 -11.84 7.74 7.28
C VAL A 122 -11.91 6.42 6.50
N ILE A 123 -10.82 5.64 6.52
CA ILE A 123 -10.77 4.35 5.82
C ILE A 123 -11.65 3.31 6.52
N ARG A 124 -11.66 3.29 7.85
CA ARG A 124 -12.52 2.42 8.67
C ARG A 124 -13.99 2.65 8.37
N GLN A 125 -14.44 3.90 8.37
CA GLN A 125 -15.82 4.25 8.06
C GLN A 125 -16.21 3.80 6.65
N ALA A 126 -15.36 4.08 5.64
CA ALA A 126 -15.60 3.65 4.26
C ALA A 126 -15.68 2.12 4.15
N TYR A 127 -14.79 1.39 4.83
CA TYR A 127 -14.79 -0.07 4.85
C TYR A 127 -16.05 -0.64 5.48
N GLN A 128 -16.44 -0.13 6.66
CA GLN A 128 -17.64 -0.56 7.37
C GLN A 128 -18.91 -0.27 6.56
N ALA A 129 -19.01 0.91 5.94
CA ALA A 129 -20.13 1.28 5.09
C ALA A 129 -20.27 0.34 3.88
N LEU A 130 -19.17 -0.04 3.24
CA LEU A 130 -19.20 -0.99 2.12
C LEU A 130 -19.61 -2.39 2.55
N CYS A 131 -19.10 -2.86 3.69
CA CYS A 131 -19.50 -4.15 4.27
C CYS A 131 -20.99 -4.16 4.66
N ALA A 132 -21.51 -3.08 5.25
CA ALA A 132 -22.92 -2.92 5.59
C ALA A 132 -23.84 -2.95 4.36
N ARG A 133 -23.35 -2.46 3.20
CA ARG A 133 -24.03 -2.57 1.91
C ARG A 133 -23.94 -3.98 1.27
N GLY A 134 -23.48 -4.98 2.01
CA GLY A 134 -23.39 -6.37 1.54
C GLY A 134 -22.21 -6.67 0.61
N LYS A 135 -21.22 -5.78 0.49
CA LYS A 135 -20.02 -6.07 -0.32
C LYS A 135 -19.15 -7.11 0.39
N LYS A 136 -18.59 -8.05 -0.39
CA LYS A 136 -17.60 -9.01 0.10
C LYS A 136 -16.42 -8.27 0.73
N ARG A 137 -15.92 -8.74 1.88
CA ARG A 137 -14.83 -8.09 2.65
C ARG A 137 -13.61 -7.75 1.80
N LYS A 138 -13.16 -8.65 0.91
CA LYS A 138 -12.02 -8.40 0.00
C LYS A 138 -12.32 -7.28 -1.01
N VAL A 139 -13.55 -7.21 -1.53
CA VAL A 139 -13.95 -6.16 -2.48
C VAL A 139 -14.01 -4.81 -1.77
N ALA A 140 -14.55 -4.76 -0.55
CA ALA A 140 -14.54 -3.56 0.27
C ALA A 140 -13.11 -3.09 0.55
N LEU A 141 -12.19 -4.02 0.86
CA LEU A 141 -10.79 -3.69 1.11
C LEU A 141 -10.10 -3.11 -0.14
N VAL A 142 -10.31 -3.70 -1.33
CA VAL A 142 -9.74 -3.17 -2.58
C VAL A 142 -10.31 -1.78 -2.92
N ALA A 143 -11.59 -1.52 -2.64
CA ALA A 143 -12.16 -0.19 -2.78
C ALA A 143 -11.50 0.82 -1.82
N CYS A 144 -11.25 0.41 -0.57
CA CYS A 144 -10.50 1.21 0.40
C CYS A 144 -9.04 1.43 -0.02
N MET A 145 -8.37 0.46 -0.67
CA MET A 145 -7.02 0.66 -1.22
C MET A 145 -7.02 1.78 -2.26
N ARG A 146 -8.00 1.79 -3.15
CA ARG A 146 -8.15 2.85 -4.16
C ARG A 146 -8.41 4.22 -3.50
N LYS A 147 -9.23 4.27 -2.45
CA LYS A 147 -9.48 5.51 -1.68
C LYS A 147 -8.19 5.99 -1.03
N LEU A 148 -7.45 5.12 -0.33
CA LEU A 148 -6.17 5.45 0.29
C LEU A 148 -5.16 5.97 -0.75
N LEU A 149 -4.97 5.28 -1.88
CA LEU A 149 -4.09 5.72 -2.95
C LEU A 149 -4.46 7.10 -3.51
N THR A 150 -5.76 7.38 -3.65
CA THR A 150 -6.23 8.68 -4.13
C THR A 150 -5.92 9.79 -3.14
N ILE A 151 -6.04 9.51 -1.83
CA ILE A 151 -5.67 10.47 -0.78
C ILE A 151 -4.16 10.71 -0.79
N LEU A 152 -3.33 9.66 -0.83
CA LEU A 152 -1.86 9.80 -0.89
C LEU A 152 -1.42 10.61 -2.12
N ASN A 153 -2.06 10.37 -3.27
CA ASN A 153 -1.81 11.13 -4.49
C ASN A 153 -2.18 12.61 -4.33
N ALA A 154 -3.29 12.93 -3.68
CA ALA A 154 -3.67 14.32 -3.42
C ALA A 154 -2.73 14.99 -2.40
N MET A 155 -2.34 14.28 -1.34
CA MET A 155 -1.43 14.77 -0.31
C MET A 155 -0.07 15.16 -0.89
N LEU A 156 0.54 14.30 -1.72
CA LEU A 156 1.81 14.63 -2.37
C LEU A 156 1.65 15.74 -3.42
N LYS A 157 0.53 15.79 -4.14
CA LYS A 157 0.25 16.88 -5.09
C LYS A 157 0.21 18.25 -4.42
N HIS A 158 -0.44 18.32 -3.26
CA HIS A 158 -0.65 19.58 -2.54
C HIS A 158 0.35 19.82 -1.41
N ARG A 159 1.29 18.88 -1.19
CA ARG A 159 2.23 18.86 -0.05
C ARG A 159 1.53 19.12 1.29
N THR A 160 0.43 18.42 1.50
CA THR A 160 -0.39 18.54 2.71
C THR A 160 -0.23 17.30 3.57
N SER A 161 -0.01 17.50 4.87
CA SER A 161 -0.04 16.42 5.84
C SER A 161 -1.45 15.88 6.02
N TRP A 162 -1.56 14.68 6.59
CA TRP A 162 -2.86 14.04 6.82
C TRP A 162 -3.76 14.92 7.69
N GLN A 163 -4.97 15.18 7.21
CA GLN A 163 -6.00 15.88 7.97
C GLN A 163 -7.33 15.14 7.85
N GLU A 164 -7.83 14.61 8.97
CA GLU A 164 -9.01 13.74 8.97
C GLU A 164 -10.25 14.36 8.29
N HIS A 165 -10.50 15.64 8.52
CA HIS A 165 -11.68 16.34 8.02
C HIS A 165 -11.67 16.54 6.49
N LEU A 166 -10.50 16.70 5.87
CA LEU A 166 -10.36 16.93 4.42
C LEU A 166 -10.64 15.67 3.58
N HIS A 167 -10.57 14.49 4.18
CA HIS A 167 -10.54 13.22 3.44
C HIS A 167 -11.83 12.39 3.55
N SER A 168 -12.85 12.91 4.25
CA SER A 168 -14.15 12.25 4.41
C SER A 168 -14.91 12.08 3.08
N THR A 169 -14.81 13.06 2.17
CA THR A 169 -15.64 13.17 0.94
C THR A 169 -15.06 12.51 -0.33
N LEU A 170 -13.78 12.09 -0.33
CA LEU A 170 -13.08 11.52 -1.51
C LEU A 170 -13.30 10.02 -1.69
#